data_AF-A0CZN2-F1
#
_entry.id   AF-A0CZN2-F1
#
_cell.length_a   1.000
_cell.length_b   1.000
_cell.length_c   1.000
_cell.angle_alpha   90.00
_cell.angle_beta   90.00
_cell.angle_gamma   90.00
#
_symmetry.space_group_name_H-M   'P 1'
#
loop_
_entity.id
_entity.type
_entity.pdbx_description
1 polymer ?
#
loop_
_entity_poly.entity_id
_entity_poly.type
_entity_poly.pdbx_seq_one_letter_code
_entity_poly.pdbx_strand_id
1 'polypeptide(L)'
;MDNEIQIHNKVKRIKERYVHEAMLLVEHWRSLYQQPYLQNGRQLKITLDKAAEIVGIPRKTLEDYYYQLKKAETLVDLQNFKNCKIGVIRRIVKESKKQSETTTHLIDTNEFFLQENETIVNRKNSFEYDD
;
A
#
# COMPACT_ATOMS: atom_id res chain seq x y z
N MET A 1 21.63 -31.07 27.04
CA MET A 1 21.27 -29.72 27.48
C MET A 1 20.63 -29.04 26.28
N ASP A 2 19.42 -28.54 26.51
CA ASP A 2 18.70 -27.50 25.77
C ASP A 2 18.24 -27.80 24.33
N ASN A 3 17.06 -28.41 24.22
CA ASN A 3 16.21 -28.34 23.04
C ASN A 3 15.49 -26.98 23.02
N GLU A 4 16.00 -26.04 22.22
CA GLU A 4 15.30 -24.79 21.93
C GLU A 4 14.03 -25.06 21.10
N ILE A 5 12.87 -24.95 21.74
CA ILE A 5 11.57 -25.02 21.07
C ILE A 5 11.37 -23.69 20.32
N GLN A 6 11.61 -23.69 19.01
CA GLN A 6 11.19 -22.59 18.13
C GLN A 6 9.66 -22.54 18.08
N ILE A 7 9.05 -21.67 18.89
CA ILE A 7 7.62 -21.38 18.88
C ILE A 7 7.31 -20.63 17.57
N HIS A 8 6.93 -21.38 16.53
CA HIS A 8 6.38 -20.82 15.31
C HIS A 8 4.99 -20.25 15.64
N ASN A 9 4.94 -18.95 15.96
CA ASN A 9 3.70 -18.20 16.11
C ASN A 9 2.92 -18.25 14.79
N LYS A 10 2.02 -19.22 14.63
CA LYS A 10 1.08 -19.29 13.50
C LYS A 10 0.25 -18.00 13.52
N VAL A 11 0.61 -17.05 12.66
CA VAL A 11 -0.13 -15.80 12.48
C VAL A 11 -1.56 -16.18 12.05
N LYS A 12 -2.50 -16.03 12.98
CA LYS A 12 -3.92 -16.31 12.75
C LYS A 12 -4.39 -15.36 11.64
N ARG A 13 -4.97 -15.92 10.56
CA ARG A 13 -5.47 -15.10 9.44
C ARG A 13 -6.44 -14.06 10.00
N ILE A 14 -6.16 -12.79 9.73
CA ILE A 14 -7.02 -11.68 10.12
C ILE A 14 -8.30 -11.80 9.29
N LYS A 15 -9.45 -11.83 9.98
CA LYS A 15 -10.76 -11.81 9.32
C LYS A 15 -10.88 -10.53 8.49
N GLU A 16 -11.32 -10.69 7.25
CA GLU A 16 -11.54 -9.54 6.35
C GLU A 16 -12.61 -8.61 6.94
N ARG A 17 -12.34 -7.30 6.93
CA ARG A 17 -13.20 -6.26 7.51
C ARG A 17 -14.06 -5.59 6.45
N TYR A 18 -15.18 -5.04 6.90
CA TYR A 18 -16.01 -4.15 6.09
C TYR A 18 -15.35 -2.78 5.92
N VAL A 19 -15.73 -2.06 4.88
CA VAL A 19 -15.21 -0.71 4.59
C VAL A 19 -15.52 0.24 5.75
N HIS A 20 -16.75 0.20 6.29
CA HIS A 20 -17.10 1.05 7.43
C HIS A 20 -16.22 0.77 8.67
N GLU A 21 -15.90 -0.50 8.95
CA GLU A 21 -15.00 -0.86 10.05
C GLU A 21 -13.59 -0.35 9.81
N ALA A 22 -13.08 -0.50 8.58
CA ALA A 22 -11.76 0.00 8.20
C ALA A 22 -11.69 1.53 8.32
N MET A 23 -12.75 2.25 7.94
CA MET A 23 -12.83 3.71 8.12
C MET A 23 -12.75 4.10 9.59
N LEU A 24 -13.56 3.48 10.45
CA LEU A 24 -13.56 3.77 11.89
C LEU A 24 -12.20 3.49 12.55
N LEU A 25 -11.55 2.39 12.18
CA LEU A 25 -10.23 2.04 12.70
C LEU A 25 -9.16 3.05 12.27
N VAL A 26 -9.20 3.47 11.00
CA VAL A 26 -8.26 4.47 10.47
C VAL A 26 -8.51 5.84 11.09
N GLU A 27 -9.76 6.25 11.24
CA GLU A 27 -10.13 7.50 11.88
C GLU A 27 -9.66 7.54 13.34
N HIS A 28 -9.93 6.49 14.11
CA HIS A 28 -9.45 6.37 15.50
C HIS A 28 -7.92 6.38 15.57
N TRP A 29 -7.24 5.67 14.68
CA TRP A 29 -5.77 5.67 14.63
C TRP A 29 -5.19 7.05 14.33
N ARG A 30 -5.78 7.78 13.37
CA ARG A 30 -5.33 9.13 12.99
C ARG A 30 -5.69 10.18 14.03
N SER A 31 -6.83 10.07 14.70
CA SER A 31 -7.21 11.00 15.76
C SER A 31 -6.27 10.91 16.96
N LEU A 32 -5.88 9.70 17.38
CA LEU A 32 -4.89 9.48 18.44
C LEU A 32 -3.52 10.09 18.11
N TYR A 33 -3.12 10.02 16.84
CA TYR A 33 -1.86 10.63 16.38
C TYR A 33 -1.92 12.15 16.30
N GLN A 34 -3.08 12.71 15.93
CA GLN A 34 -3.29 14.15 15.78
C GLN A 34 -3.48 14.85 17.12
N GLN A 35 -4.12 14.20 18.09
CA GLN A 35 -4.41 14.79 19.37
C GLN A 35 -3.19 14.72 20.29
N PRO A 36 -2.66 15.88 20.71
CA PRO A 36 -1.68 15.91 21.77
C PRO A 36 -2.34 15.58 23.10
N TYR A 37 -1.62 14.84 23.95
CA TYR A 37 -2.08 14.49 25.30
C TYR A 37 -1.18 15.13 26.35
N LEU A 38 -1.74 15.41 27.52
CA LEU A 38 -1.00 15.92 28.67
C LEU A 38 -0.47 14.74 29.47
N GLN A 39 0.85 14.69 29.64
CA GLN A 39 1.50 13.76 30.56
C GLN A 39 2.50 14.55 31.41
N ASN A 40 2.30 14.51 32.73
CA ASN A 40 3.15 15.21 33.72
C ASN A 40 3.30 16.71 33.42
N GLY A 41 2.22 17.38 33.03
CA GLY A 41 2.20 18.81 32.71
C GLY A 41 2.87 19.19 31.38
N ARG A 42 3.31 18.21 30.58
CA ARG A 42 3.86 18.43 29.23
C ARG A 42 2.92 17.89 28.17
N GLN A 43 2.79 18.64 27.08
CA GLN A 43 2.01 18.23 25.92
C GLN A 43 2.88 17.32 25.04
N LEU A 44 2.49 16.06 24.92
CA LEU A 44 3.19 15.03 24.16
C LEU A 44 2.33 14.55 23.00
N LYS A 45 3.00 14.12 21.92
CA LYS A 45 2.35 13.56 20.73
C LYS A 45 2.52 12.04 20.73
N ILE A 46 1.44 11.31 20.43
CA ILE A 46 1.50 9.85 20.26
C ILE A 46 2.13 9.54 18.91
N THR A 47 3.02 8.55 18.84
CA THR A 47 3.55 8.06 17.56
C THR A 47 2.53 7.16 16.86
N LEU A 48 2.66 6.98 15.54
CA LEU A 48 1.76 6.10 14.80
C LEU A 48 1.82 4.65 15.28
N ASP A 49 2.99 4.18 15.74
CA ASP A 49 3.15 2.85 16.33
C ASP A 49 2.36 2.73 17.64
N LYS A 50 2.49 3.70 18.53
CA LYS A 50 1.79 3.67 19.81
C LYS A 50 0.28 3.80 19.63
N ALA A 51 -0.16 4.61 18.66
CA ALA A 51 -1.56 4.69 18.29
C ALA A 51 -2.09 3.35 17.74
N ALA A 52 -1.30 2.63 16.94
CA ALA A 52 -1.68 1.31 16.43
C ALA A 52 -1.81 0.26 17.56
N GLU A 53 -0.93 0.30 18.55
CA GLU A 53 -1.05 -0.52 19.77
C GLU A 53 -2.36 -0.22 20.52
N ILE A 54 -2.72 1.05 20.68
CA ILE A 54 -3.98 1.46 21.35
C ILE A 54 -5.21 0.97 20.57
N VAL A 55 -5.17 1.05 19.23
CA VAL A 55 -6.26 0.57 18.35
C VAL A 55 -6.33 -0.96 18.31
N GLY A 56 -5.26 -1.67 18.68
CA GLY A 56 -5.19 -3.13 18.71
C GLY A 56 -5.09 -3.78 17.33
N ILE A 57 -4.65 -3.02 16.31
CA ILE A 57 -4.50 -3.49 14.93
C ILE A 57 -3.05 -3.30 14.50
N PRO A 58 -2.42 -4.27 13.81
CA PRO A 58 -1.07 -4.09 13.30
C PRO A 58 -0.97 -2.82 12.45
N ARG A 59 0.04 -1.99 12.70
CA ARG A 59 0.27 -0.73 11.98
C ARG A 59 0.24 -0.92 10.46
N LYS A 60 0.88 -1.97 9.95
CA LYS A 60 0.88 -2.30 8.52
C LYS A 60 -0.53 -2.49 7.95
N THR A 61 -1.44 -3.06 8.72
CA THR A 61 -2.85 -3.24 8.31
C THR A 61 -3.59 -1.90 8.31
N LEU A 62 -3.37 -1.05 9.31
CA LEU A 62 -3.95 0.30 9.35
C LEU A 62 -3.41 1.19 8.22
N GLU A 63 -2.12 1.06 7.88
CA GLU A 63 -1.49 1.75 6.76
C GLU A 63 -2.10 1.31 5.42
N ASP A 64 -2.30 0.00 5.20
CA ASP A 64 -3.02 -0.48 4.02
C ASP A 64 -4.44 0.08 3.96
N TYR A 65 -5.22 -0.02 5.04
CA TYR A 65 -6.58 0.55 5.07
C TYR A 65 -6.58 2.04 4.74
N TYR A 66 -5.70 2.82 5.37
CA TYR A 66 -5.57 4.24 5.11
C TYR A 66 -5.26 4.53 3.63
N TYR A 67 -4.29 3.81 3.05
CA TYR A 67 -3.92 3.98 1.64
C TYR A 67 -5.07 3.64 0.69
N GLN A 68 -5.72 2.48 0.89
CA GLN A 68 -6.81 2.03 0.04
C GLN A 68 -8.01 2.99 0.10
N LEU A 69 -8.39 3.42 1.30
CA LEU A 69 -9.48 4.37 1.50
C LEU A 69 -9.14 5.73 0.86
N LYS A 70 -7.93 6.27 1.10
CA LYS A 70 -7.53 7.57 0.56
C LYS A 70 -7.47 7.57 -0.96
N LYS A 71 -7.00 6.48 -1.57
CA LYS A 71 -6.97 6.36 -3.02
C LYS A 71 -8.36 6.17 -3.59
N ALA A 72 -9.20 5.34 -2.97
CA ALA A 72 -10.57 5.12 -3.44
C ALA A 72 -11.47 6.35 -3.28
N GLU A 73 -11.27 7.19 -2.27
CA GLU A 73 -11.97 8.47 -2.10
C GLU A 73 -11.82 9.39 -3.34
N THR A 74 -10.69 9.27 -4.06
CA THR A 74 -10.47 10.03 -5.31
C THR A 74 -11.17 9.44 -6.54
N LEU A 75 -11.66 8.20 -6.44
CA LEU A 75 -12.21 7.43 -7.57
C LEU A 75 -13.72 7.20 -7.43
N VAL A 76 -14.19 7.00 -6.21
CA VAL A 76 -15.56 6.60 -5.89
C VAL A 76 -16.01 7.19 -4.56
N ASP A 77 -17.33 7.34 -4.40
CA ASP A 77 -17.91 7.67 -3.10
C ASP A 77 -17.89 6.45 -2.18
N LEU A 78 -17.06 6.51 -1.13
CA LEU A 78 -16.90 5.45 -0.13
C LEU A 78 -18.19 5.14 0.63
N GLN A 79 -19.14 6.07 0.69
CA GLN A 79 -20.42 5.88 1.37
C GLN A 79 -21.22 4.72 0.75
N ASN A 80 -21.14 4.56 -0.57
CA ASN A 80 -21.83 3.51 -1.32
C ASN A 80 -21.25 2.11 -1.06
N PHE A 81 -20.01 2.02 -0.56
CA PHE A 81 -19.29 0.76 -0.34
C PHE A 81 -19.14 0.38 1.13
N LYS A 82 -19.77 1.11 2.06
CA LYS A 82 -19.65 0.86 3.51
C LYS A 82 -19.86 -0.59 3.90
N ASN A 83 -20.91 -1.21 3.36
CA ASN A 83 -21.31 -2.59 3.67
C ASN A 83 -20.57 -3.65 2.84
N CYS A 84 -19.64 -3.23 1.98
CA CYS A 84 -18.76 -4.13 1.25
C CYS A 84 -17.51 -4.43 2.07
N LYS A 85 -16.83 -5.52 1.74
CA LYS A 85 -15.51 -5.83 2.32
C LYS A 85 -14.43 -4.94 1.73
N ILE A 86 -13.38 -4.67 2.49
CA ILE A 86 -12.25 -3.84 2.05
C ILE A 86 -11.55 -4.38 0.79
N GLY A 87 -11.64 -5.68 0.52
CA GLY A 87 -11.15 -6.27 -0.73
C GLY A 87 -11.79 -5.70 -2.00
N VAL A 88 -13.04 -5.21 -1.92
CA VAL A 88 -13.71 -4.53 -3.03
C VAL A 88 -13.01 -3.21 -3.35
N ILE A 89 -12.68 -2.43 -2.32
CA ILE A 89 -11.93 -1.17 -2.47
C ILE A 89 -10.55 -1.44 -3.09
N ARG A 90 -9.84 -2.47 -2.63
CA ARG A 90 -8.54 -2.86 -3.22
C ARG A 90 -8.64 -3.16 -4.71
N ARG A 91 -9.74 -3.80 -5.14
CA ARG A 91 -9.98 -4.11 -6.55
C ARG A 91 -10.21 -2.85 -7.36
N ILE A 92 -11.06 -1.94 -6.89
CA ILE A 92 -11.33 -0.65 -7.54
C ILE A 92 -10.02 0.15 -7.70
N VAL A 93 -9.23 0.25 -6.63
CA VAL A 93 -7.93 0.95 -6.66
C VAL A 93 -6.98 0.30 -7.67
N LYS A 94 -6.90 -1.04 -7.71
CA LYS A 94 -6.06 -1.77 -8.67
C LYS A 94 -6.49 -1.58 -10.12
N GLU A 95 -7.79 -1.59 -10.40
CA GLU A 95 -8.34 -1.41 -11.75
C GLU A 95 -8.08 0.01 -12.27
N SER A 96 -8.20 1.03 -11.41
CA SER A 96 -7.87 2.41 -11.77
C SER A 96 -6.39 2.60 -12.16
N LYS A 97 -5.48 1.91 -11.47
CA LYS A 97 -4.04 1.96 -11.79
C LYS A 97 -3.75 1.39 -13.17
N LYS A 98 -4.42 0.29 -13.55
CA LYS A 98 -4.26 -0.32 -14.88
C LYS A 98 -4.72 0.61 -15.99
N GLN A 99 -5.82 1.35 -15.76
CA GLN A 99 -6.31 2.32 -16.74
C GLN A 99 -5.32 3.46 -16.93
N SER A 100 -4.74 4.01 -15.85
CA SER A 100 -3.70 5.04 -15.98
C SER A 100 -2.43 4.54 -16.66
N GLU A 101 -1.97 3.33 -16.34
CA GLU A 101 -0.76 2.74 -16.95
C GLU A 101 -0.98 2.47 -18.45
N THR A 102 -2.19 2.02 -18.84
CA THR A 102 -2.52 1.80 -20.26
C THR A 102 -2.60 3.13 -21.03
N THR A 103 -3.19 4.19 -20.45
CA THR A 103 -3.22 5.52 -21.08
C THR A 103 -1.82 6.10 -21.26
N THR A 104 -0.91 5.97 -20.28
CA THR A 104 0.48 6.42 -20.44
C THR A 104 1.22 5.61 -21.52
N HIS A 105 1.01 4.30 -21.58
CA HIS A 105 1.69 3.43 -22.55
C HIS A 105 1.18 3.60 -24.00
N LEU A 106 -0.01 4.19 -24.20
CA LEU A 106 -0.54 4.53 -25.54
C LEU A 106 -0.02 5.87 -26.06
N ILE A 107 0.57 6.72 -25.20
CA ILE A 107 1.14 8.01 -25.61
C ILE A 107 2.60 7.83 -26.08
N ASP A 108 3.30 6.81 -25.57
CA ASP A 108 4.74 6.60 -25.80
C ASP A 108 5.07 5.72 -27.03
N THR A 109 4.11 4.97 -27.57
CA THR A 109 4.37 4.03 -28.67
C THR A 109 4.52 4.69 -30.04
N ASN A 110 4.10 5.95 -30.20
CA ASN A 110 4.26 6.67 -31.47
C ASN A 110 5.65 7.30 -31.65
N GLU A 111 6.43 7.50 -30.58
CA GLU A 111 7.79 8.07 -30.68
C GLU A 111 8.87 6.98 -30.86
N PHE A 112 8.61 5.76 -30.37
CA PHE A 112 9.58 4.65 -30.44
C PHE A 112 9.76 4.05 -31.85
N PHE A 113 8.75 4.11 -32.72
CA PHE A 113 8.79 3.49 -34.06
C PHE A 113 9.42 4.35 -35.17
N LEU A 114 9.84 5.59 -34.89
CA LEU A 114 10.37 6.52 -35.90
C LEU A 114 11.91 6.55 -36.00
N GLN A 115 12.65 5.78 -35.20
CA GLN A 115 14.12 5.82 -35.19
C GLN A 115 14.85 4.59 -35.76
N GLU A 116 14.15 3.52 -36.19
CA GLU A 116 14.81 2.29 -36.69
C GLU A 116 15.01 2.22 -38.22
N ASN A 117 15.01 3.36 -38.92
CA ASN A 117 15.40 3.41 -40.34
C ASN A 117 16.61 4.32 -40.55
N GLU A 118 17.73 4.05 -39.89
CA GLU A 118 19.08 4.31 -40.40
C GLU A 118 20.13 3.86 -39.38
N THR A 119 20.75 2.70 -39.60
CA THR A 119 22.20 2.41 -39.44
C THR A 119 22.47 0.91 -39.35
N ILE A 120 22.48 0.23 -40.51
CA ILE A 120 23.16 -1.06 -40.66
C ILE A 120 24.65 -0.77 -40.84
N VAL A 121 25.47 -0.76 -39.77
CA VAL A 121 26.93 -0.99 -39.89
C VAL A 121 27.52 -1.62 -38.60
N ASN A 122 27.72 -2.94 -38.66
CA ASN A 122 28.93 -3.67 -38.25
C ASN A 122 29.61 -3.31 -36.92
N ARG A 123 29.38 -4.09 -35.84
CA ARG A 123 30.41 -4.35 -34.82
C ARG A 123 30.45 -5.81 -34.41
N LYS A 124 31.66 -6.37 -34.50
CA LYS A 124 32.08 -7.75 -34.24
C LYS A 124 31.98 -8.09 -32.75
N ASN A 125 31.58 -9.32 -32.47
CA ASN A 125 31.72 -9.96 -31.15
C ASN A 125 33.20 -10.19 -30.84
N SER A 126 33.68 -9.60 -29.75
CA SER A 126 34.88 -10.05 -29.05
C SER A 126 34.70 -9.80 -27.56
N PHE A 127 34.41 -10.85 -26.79
CA PHE A 127 34.64 -10.85 -25.35
C PHE A 127 35.03 -12.27 -24.95
N GLU A 128 36.35 -12.48 -24.90
CA GLU A 128 37.00 -13.61 -24.22
C GLU A 128 36.67 -13.57 -22.72
N TYR A 129 36.53 -14.74 -22.10
CA TYR A 129 36.59 -14.90 -20.65
C TYR A 129 38.00 -15.38 -20.30
N ASP A 130 38.67 -14.65 -19.41
CA ASP A 130 39.88 -15.13 -18.72
C ASP A 130 39.48 -16.16 -17.65
N ASP A 131 40.12 -17.34 -17.68
CA ASP A 131 40.16 -18.36 -16.62
C ASP A 131 41.53 -18.34 -15.94
#